data_AF-A0A2M8DSF4-F1
#
_entry.id   AF-A0A2M8DSF4-F1
#
_cell.length_a   1.000
_cell.length_b   1.000
_cell.length_c   1.000
_cell.angle_alpha   90.00
_cell.angle_beta   90.00
_cell.angle_gamma   90.00
#
_symmetry.space_group_name_H-M   'P 1'
#
loop_
_entity.id
_entity.type
_entity.pdbx_description
1 polymer ?
#
loop_
_entity_poly.entity_id
_entity_poly.type
_entity_poly.pdbx_seq_one_letter_code
_entity_poly.pdbx_strand_id
1 'polypeptide(L)' 'FVIEKEDGTFHIFKEIQDLLENFPNKKIILTGANDEQSKKFGLDKMPWEVFTLKHNPEKNKS' A
#
# COMPACT_ATOMS: atom_id res chain seq x y z
N PHE A 1 -3.71 -6.78 4.16
CA PHE A 1 -3.64 -5.48 4.86
C PHE A 1 -4.81 -4.60 4.47
N VAL A 2 -5.05 -4.41 3.17
CA VAL A 2 -6.26 -3.78 2.66
C VAL A 2 -7.34 -4.85 2.44
N ILE A 3 -8.60 -4.53 2.74
CA ILE A 3 -9.77 -5.38 2.50
C ILE A 3 -10.75 -4.67 1.56
N GLU A 4 -11.38 -5.42 0.68
CA GLU A 4 -12.48 -4.95 -0.15
C GLU A 4 -13.79 -5.04 0.64
N LYS A 5 -14.57 -3.97 0.62
CA LYS A 5 -15.92 -3.88 1.20
C LYS A 5 -16.96 -4.22 0.14
N GLU A 6 -18.19 -4.51 0.57
CA GLU A 6 -19.31 -4.86 -0.32
C GLU A 6 -19.65 -3.76 -1.35
N ASP A 7 -19.30 -2.51 -1.06
CA ASP A 7 -19.45 -1.36 -1.95
C ASP A 7 -18.28 -1.20 -2.96
N GLY A 8 -17.35 -2.15 -3.00
CA GLY A 8 -16.17 -2.13 -3.88
C GLY A 8 -15.06 -1.18 -3.41
N THR A 9 -15.18 -0.59 -2.22
CA THR A 9 -14.14 0.27 -1.65
C THR A 9 -13.07 -0.54 -0.91
N PHE A 10 -11.85 -0.01 -0.91
CA PHE A 10 -10.70 -0.63 -0.27
C PHE A 10 -10.37 0.10 1.02
N HIS A 11 -10.32 -0.63 2.13
CA HIS A 11 -10.07 -0.09 3.46
C HIS A 11 -8.94 -0.83 4.17
N ILE A 12 -8.23 -0.12 5.04
CA ILE A 12 -7.25 -0.73 5.94
C ILE A 12 -7.97 -1.65 6.91
N PHE A 13 -7.43 -2.85 7.09
CA PHE A 13 -7.89 -3.75 8.12
C PHE A 13 -7.50 -3.22 9.51
N LYS A 14 -8.51 -2.73 10.24
CA LYS A 14 -8.33 -1.91 11.44
C LYS A 14 -7.58 -2.62 12.56
N GLU A 15 -7.84 -3.90 12.79
CA GLU A 15 -7.16 -4.67 13.84
C GLU A 15 -5.64 -4.75 13.63
N ILE A 16 -5.21 -4.92 12.38
CA ILE A 16 -3.78 -4.94 12.05
C ILE A 16 -3.18 -3.54 12.11
N GLN A 17 -3.93 -2.51 11.73
CA GLN A 17 -3.50 -1.12 11.91
C GLN A 17 -3.24 -0.81 13.39
N ASP A 18 -4.21 -1.10 14.25
CA ASP A 18 -4.14 -0.78 15.67
C ASP A 18 -3.01 -1.58 16.35
N LEU A 19 -2.79 -2.83 15.95
CA LEU A 19 -1.64 -3.62 16.40
C LEU A 19 -0.32 -2.95 16.00
N LEU A 20 -0.19 -2.53 14.74
CA LEU A 20 1.04 -1.93 14.23
C LEU A 20 1.34 -0.58 14.89
N GLU A 21 0.32 0.20 15.24
CA GLU A 21 0.51 1.49 15.93
C GLU A 21 1.12 1.35 17.33
N ASN A 22 1.08 0.17 17.96
CA ASN A 22 1.76 -0.08 19.24
C ASN A 22 3.29 -0.17 19.12
N PHE A 23 3.84 -0.31 17.92
CA PHE A 23 5.29 -0.36 17.71
C PHE A 23 5.83 1.04 17.43
N PRO A 24 6.94 1.47 18.05
CA PRO A 24 7.50 2.82 17.84
C PRO A 24 8.17 2.99 16.47
N ASN A 25 8.43 1.89 15.77
CA ASN A 25 9.11 1.89 14.49
C ASN A 25 8.27 2.57 13.40
N LYS A 26 8.95 3.32 12.53
CA LYS A 26 8.34 3.88 11.31
C LYS A 26 7.82 2.74 10.44
N LYS A 27 6.55 2.80 10.04
CA LYS A 27 5.93 1.84 9.14
C LYS A 27 6.05 2.33 7.71
N ILE A 28 6.27 1.38 6.81
CA ILE A 28 6.27 1.59 5.36
C ILE A 28 5.42 0.50 4.71
N ILE A 29 4.78 0.82 3.61
CA ILE A 29 4.10 -0.16 2.76
C ILE A 29 4.99 -0.43 1.56
N LEU A 30 5.38 -1.68 1.35
CA LEU A 30 6.07 -2.11 0.15
C LEU A 30 5.08 -2.92 -0.71
N THR A 31 4.85 -2.48 -1.94
CA THR A 31 3.84 -3.09 -2.83
C THR A 31 4.39 -3.39 -4.20
N GLY A 32 3.89 -4.43 -4.86
CA GLY A 32 4.12 -4.68 -6.30
C GLY A 32 3.12 -3.96 -7.21
N ALA A 33 2.20 -3.17 -6.65
CA ALA A 33 1.15 -2.51 -7.40
C ALA A 33 1.72 -1.50 -8.40
N ASN A 34 1.19 -1.52 -9.62
CA ASN A 34 1.39 -0.47 -10.60
C ASN A 34 0.54 0.78 -10.26
N ASP A 35 0.59 1.82 -11.09
CA ASP A 35 -0.09 3.08 -10.78
C ASP A 35 -1.62 2.96 -10.80
N GLU A 36 -2.19 2.15 -11.71
CA GLU A 36 -3.64 1.89 -11.77
C GLU A 36 -4.13 1.12 -10.55
N GLN A 37 -3.41 0.06 -10.18
CA GLN A 37 -3.69 -0.73 -8.99
C GLN A 37 -3.51 0.10 -7.72
N SER A 38 -2.51 0.97 -7.66
CA SER A 38 -2.28 1.86 -6.51
C SER A 38 -3.47 2.78 -6.28
N LYS A 39 -4.02 3.38 -7.35
CA LYS A 39 -5.24 4.19 -7.28
C LYS A 39 -6.47 3.35 -6.93
N LYS A 40 -6.62 2.17 -7.55
CA LYS A 40 -7.74 1.26 -7.29
C LYS A 40 -7.81 0.85 -5.82
N PHE A 41 -6.66 0.47 -5.24
CA PHE A 41 -6.57 0.01 -3.86
C PHE A 41 -6.43 1.14 -2.83
N GLY A 42 -6.43 2.41 -3.28
CA GLY A 42 -6.30 3.57 -2.40
C GLY A 42 -4.95 3.64 -1.67
N LEU A 43 -3.89 3.09 -2.26
CA LEU A 43 -2.56 3.09 -1.64
C LEU A 43 -1.99 4.51 -1.52
N ASP A 44 -2.43 5.42 -2.38
CA ASP A 44 -2.12 6.86 -2.32
C ASP A 44 -2.71 7.58 -1.09
N LYS A 45 -3.70 6.97 -0.41
CA LYS A 45 -4.40 7.53 0.75
C LYS A 45 -4.01 6.84 2.07
N MET A 46 -2.97 6.00 2.05
CA MET A 46 -2.52 5.27 3.23
C MET A 46 -1.83 6.20 4.24
N PRO A 47 -1.94 5.93 5.55
CA PRO A 47 -1.32 6.73 6.60
C PRO A 47 0.20 6.54 6.66
N TRP A 48 0.73 5.53 5.97
CA TRP A 48 2.16 5.20 5.94
C TRP A 48 2.73 5.40 4.55
N GLU A 49 4.04 5.64 4.50
CA GLU A 49 4.76 5.87 3.26
C GLU A 49 4.75 4.63 2.36
N VAL A 50 4.37 4.79 1.09
CA VAL A 50 4.20 3.69 0.14
C VAL A 50 5.36 3.67 -0.85
N PHE A 51 6.04 2.53 -0.93
CA PHE A 51 7.06 2.21 -1.90
C PHE A 51 6.56 1.14 -2.85
N THR A 52 6.75 1.35 -4.15
CA THR A 52 6.40 0.36 -5.16
C THR A 52 7.64 -0.34 -5.70
N LEU A 53 7.59 -1.66 -5.77
CA LEU A 53 8.54 -2.54 -6.45
C LEU A 53 8.21 -2.70 -7.94
N LYS A 54 7.26 -1.91 -8.49
CA LYS A 54 6.91 -1.99 -9.91
C LYS A 54 8.19 -1.98 -10.73
N HIS A 55 8.42 -3.08 -11.45
CA HIS A 55 9.58 -3.18 -12.30
C HIS A 55 9.35 -2.16 -13.42
N ASN A 56 10.18 -1.13 -13.49
CA ASN A 56 10.22 -0.28 -14.67
C ASN A 56 11.26 -0.91 -15.60
N PRO A 57 10.86 -1.76 -16.57
CA PRO A 57 11.81 -2.47 -17.43
C PRO A 57 12.73 -1.52 -18.21
N GLU A 58 12.40 -0.23 -18.30
CA GLU A 58 13.25 0.80 -18.91
C GLU A 58 14.45 1.27 -18.07
N LYS A 59 14.66 0.78 -16.85
CA LYS A 59 15.96 0.94 -16.18
C LYS A 59 16.99 -0.08 -16.68
N ASN A 60 17.07 -0.28 -18.00
CA ASN A 60 18.29 -0.81 -18.59
C ASN A 60 19.33 0.30 -18.47
N LYS A 61 20.37 0.03 -17.67
CA LYS A 61 21.57 0.85 -17.63
C LYS A 61 22.12 0.90 -19.06
N SER A 62 22.10 2.10 -19.64
CA SER A 62 22.94 2.42 -20.81
C SER A 62 24.40 2.32 -20.43
#